data_AF-A0A077NVK5-F1
#
_entry.id   AF-A0A077NVK5-F1
#
_cell.length_a   1.000
_cell.length_b   1.000
_cell.length_c   1.000
_cell.angle_alpha   90.00
_cell.angle_beta   90.00
_cell.angle_gamma   90.00
#
_symmetry.space_group_name_H-M   'P 1'
#
loop_
_entity.id
_entity.type
_entity.pdbx_description
1 polymer ?
#
loop_
_entity_poly.entity_id
_entity_poly.type
_entity_poly.pdbx_seq_one_letter_code
_entity_poly.pdbx_strand_id
1 'polypeptide(L)'
;MSRIAPYPLRMPPELREALEERATKSKRSLQQEVIYHIDMSLQLEKLLASAPPSSDDTYKRIAKALRLENEVKKKDKKIEELKMQVSLLAESTKNSDTDKFRDIDTQVKVAQEALEKIIKNIPPRYEELDEKPILARSIFLNKKGK
;
A
#
# COMPACT_ATOMS: atom_id res chain seq x y z
N MET A 1 14.00 43.88 6.04
CA MET A 1 15.01 42.93 5.51
C MET A 1 16.24 43.73 5.12
N SER A 2 17.36 43.56 5.83
CA SER A 2 18.61 44.26 5.52
C SER A 2 19.13 43.79 4.16
N ARG A 3 19.35 44.74 3.24
CA ARG A 3 20.03 44.47 1.97
C ARG A 3 21.50 44.23 2.30
N ILE A 4 21.94 42.97 2.20
CA ILE A 4 23.36 42.62 2.33
C ILE A 4 24.07 43.25 1.12
N ALA A 5 25.04 44.14 1.38
CA ALA A 5 25.82 44.74 0.32
C ALA A 5 26.61 43.65 -0.42
N PRO A 6 26.67 43.70 -1.77
CA PRO A 6 27.44 42.72 -2.53
C PRO A 6 28.92 42.86 -2.15
N TYR A 7 29.51 41.80 -1.60
CA TYR A 7 30.94 41.76 -1.32
C TYR A 7 31.69 41.42 -2.62
N PRO A 8 32.55 42.32 -3.15
CA PRO A 8 33.27 42.06 -4.39
C PRO A 8 34.38 41.03 -4.11
N LEU A 9 34.12 39.77 -4.46
CA LEU A 9 35.11 38.69 -4.35
C LEU A 9 36.09 38.78 -5.53
N ARG A 10 37.37 39.00 -5.23
CA ARG A 10 38.44 38.91 -6.24
C ARG A 10 38.80 37.43 -6.42
N MET A 11 38.59 36.91 -7.62
CA MET A 11 38.90 35.52 -7.97
C MET A 11 39.86 35.48 -9.17
N PRO A 12 40.85 34.58 -9.18
CA PRO A 12 41.64 34.28 -10.37
C PRO A 12 40.74 33.82 -11.53
N PRO A 13 41.13 34.08 -12.80
CA PRO A 13 40.33 33.74 -13.96
C PRO A 13 40.07 32.22 -14.08
N GLU A 14 41.08 31.39 -13.80
CA GLU A 14 40.96 29.92 -13.84
C GLU A 14 39.92 29.40 -12.85
N LEU A 15 39.92 29.95 -11.62
CA LEU A 15 38.98 29.56 -10.57
C LEU A 15 37.56 30.00 -10.91
N ARG A 16 37.42 31.17 -11.54
CA ARG A 16 36.13 31.67 -11.99
C ARG A 16 35.52 30.77 -13.07
N GLU A 17 36.31 30.39 -14.07
CA GLU A 17 35.87 29.50 -15.15
C GLU A 17 35.40 28.14 -14.60
N ALA A 18 36.20 27.53 -13.73
CA ALA A 18 35.85 26.26 -13.09
C ALA A 18 34.53 26.34 -12.27
N LEU A 19 34.27 27.47 -11.61
CA LEU A 19 33.04 27.69 -10.87
C LEU A 19 31.84 27.96 -11.79
N GLU A 20 32.03 28.68 -12.90
CA GLU A 20 30.98 28.92 -13.89
C GLU A 20 30.55 27.60 -14.58
N GLU A 21 31.50 26.72 -14.91
CA GLU A 21 31.20 25.37 -15.42
C GLU A 21 30.42 24.51 -14.43
N ARG A 22 30.72 24.62 -13.12
CA ARG A 22 29.97 23.89 -12.10
C ARG A 22 28.59 24.49 -11.87
N ALA A 23 28.49 25.82 -11.82
CA ALA A 23 27.24 26.53 -11.65
C ALA A 23 26.25 26.20 -12.79
N THR A 24 26.73 26.13 -14.04
CA THR A 24 25.91 25.73 -15.19
C THR A 24 25.42 24.28 -15.07
N LYS A 25 26.29 23.32 -14.68
CA LYS A 25 25.91 21.93 -14.41
C LYS A 25 24.87 21.82 -13.28
N SER A 26 25.05 22.59 -12.22
CA SER A 26 24.17 22.63 -11.04
C SER A 26 22.89 23.46 -11.25
N LYS A 27 22.73 24.12 -12.41
CA LYS A 27 21.63 25.05 -12.72
C LYS A 27 21.47 26.18 -11.67
N ARG A 28 22.58 26.71 -11.18
CA ARG A 28 22.65 27.80 -10.18
C ARG A 28 23.38 29.00 -10.73
N SER A 29 23.19 30.17 -10.12
CA SER A 29 24.02 31.34 -10.43
C SER A 29 25.43 31.14 -9.85
N LEU A 30 26.43 31.78 -10.47
CA LEU A 30 27.81 31.75 -9.97
C LEU A 30 27.89 32.17 -8.50
N GLN A 31 27.16 33.23 -8.12
CA GLN A 31 27.11 33.73 -6.74
C GLN A 31 26.52 32.69 -5.78
N GLN A 32 25.45 32.00 -6.19
CA GLN A 32 24.83 30.97 -5.37
C GLN A 32 25.73 29.75 -5.20
N GLU A 33 26.47 29.37 -6.23
CA GLU A 33 27.43 28.25 -6.15
C GLU A 33 28.61 28.60 -5.23
N VAL A 34 29.11 29.83 -5.27
CA VAL A 34 30.14 30.32 -4.33
C VAL A 34 29.63 30.27 -2.89
N ILE A 35 28.42 30.78 -2.64
CA ILE A 35 27.81 30.75 -1.29
C ILE A 35 27.65 29.30 -0.82
N TYR A 36 27.17 28.40 -1.68
CA TYR A 36 27.00 26.99 -1.38
C TYR A 36 28.32 26.33 -0.94
N HIS A 37 29.41 26.59 -1.66
CA HIS A 37 30.72 26.04 -1.31
C HIS A 37 31.26 26.60 0.00
N ILE A 38 31.05 27.89 0.27
CA ILE A 38 31.46 28.51 1.55
C ILE A 38 30.67 27.91 2.71
N ASP A 39 29.34 27.78 2.58
CA ASP A 39 28.48 27.20 3.61
C ASP A 39 28.84 25.73 3.87
N MET A 40 29.05 24.95 2.81
CA MET A 40 29.48 23.56 2.93
C MET A 40 30.83 23.43 3.64
N SER A 41 31.81 24.28 3.31
CA SER A 41 33.13 24.29 3.97
C SER A 41 33.00 24.64 5.44
N LEU A 42 32.18 25.63 5.78
CA LEU A 42 31.95 26.07 7.16
C LEU A 42 31.21 25.00 7.98
N GLN A 43 30.28 24.27 7.38
CA GLN A 43 29.62 23.13 8.02
C GLN A 43 30.61 22.00 8.28
N LEU A 44 31.49 21.70 7.33
CA LEU A 44 32.56 20.72 7.52
C LEU A 44 33.51 21.14 8.64
N GLU A 45 33.95 22.41 8.66
CA GLU A 45 34.78 22.95 9.74
C GLU A 45 34.11 22.84 11.11
N LYS A 46 32.82 23.19 11.22
CA LYS A 46 32.05 23.03 12.46
C LYS A 46 31.97 21.58 12.91
N LEU A 47 31.71 20.66 11.98
CA LEU A 47 31.68 19.23 12.28
C LEU A 47 33.06 18.73 12.74
N LEU A 48 34.13 19.19 12.10
CA LEU A 48 35.51 18.88 12.47
C LEU A 48 35.92 19.49 13.82
N ALA A 49 35.51 20.73 14.11
CA ALA A 49 35.83 21.43 15.35
C ALA A 49 35.02 20.93 16.56
N SER A 50 33.78 20.48 16.32
CA SER A 50 32.94 19.85 17.35
C SER A 50 33.42 18.45 17.75
N ALA A 51 34.31 17.85 16.97
CA ALA A 51 34.93 16.57 17.28
C ALA A 51 36.12 16.77 18.23
N PRO A 52 36.21 16.00 19.33
CA PRO A 52 37.36 16.07 20.24
C PRO A 52 38.66 15.73 19.50
N PRO A 53 39.80 16.35 19.89
CA PRO A 53 41.06 16.23 19.19
C PRO A 53 41.67 14.84 19.41
N SER A 54 41.24 13.87 18.63
CA SER A 54 42.02 12.67 18.31
C SER A 54 42.39 12.79 16.84
N SER A 55 43.61 13.26 16.58
CA SER A 55 44.14 13.68 15.29
C SER A 55 44.23 12.61 14.19
N ASP A 56 43.82 11.36 14.44
CA ASP A 56 44.14 10.21 13.56
C ASP A 56 42.92 9.59 12.82
N ASP A 57 41.73 10.18 12.94
CA ASP A 57 40.50 9.48 12.53
C ASP A 57 39.50 10.31 11.71
N THR A 58 39.84 11.52 11.26
CA THR A 58 38.96 12.33 10.39
C THR A 58 38.70 11.65 9.05
N TYR A 59 39.75 11.13 8.38
CA TYR A 59 39.59 10.36 7.15
C TYR A 59 38.79 9.06 7.35
N LYS A 60 39.00 8.35 8.46
CA LYS A 60 38.22 7.14 8.77
C LYS A 60 36.76 7.46 9.05
N ARG A 61 36.47 8.60 9.69
CA ARG A 61 35.10 9.10 9.91
C ARG A 61 34.41 9.50 8.61
N ILE A 62 35.09 10.22 7.72
CA ILE A 62 34.54 10.56 6.39
C ILE A 62 34.28 9.28 5.59
N ALA A 63 35.22 8.33 5.58
CA ALA A 63 35.02 7.04 4.93
C ALA A 63 33.84 6.25 5.52
N LYS A 64 33.66 6.30 6.85
CA LYS A 64 32.51 5.68 7.52
C LYS A 64 31.20 6.39 7.16
N ALA A 65 31.19 7.72 7.13
CA ALA A 65 30.02 8.52 6.76
C ALA A 65 29.59 8.23 5.31
N LEU A 66 30.52 8.17 4.36
CA LEU A 66 30.24 7.83 2.96
C LEU A 66 29.71 6.40 2.80
N ARG A 67 30.22 5.45 3.60
CA ARG A 67 29.68 4.07 3.63
C ARG A 67 28.24 4.05 4.14
N LEU A 68 27.97 4.76 5.24
CA LEU A 68 26.63 4.86 5.80
C LEU A 68 25.66 5.55 4.84
N GLU A 69 26.07 6.61 4.14
CA GLU A 69 25.27 7.28 3.13
C GLU A 69 24.85 6.31 2.00
N ASN A 70 25.78 5.47 1.53
CA ASN A 70 25.48 4.45 0.54
C ASN A 70 24.52 3.37 1.04
N GLU A 71 24.62 2.98 2.31
CA GLU A 71 23.67 2.04 2.93
C GLU A 71 22.27 2.65 3.05
N VAL A 72 22.17 3.93 3.44
CA VAL A 72 20.90 4.66 3.50
C VAL A 72 20.26 4.71 2.10
N LYS A 73 21.01 5.09 1.07
CA LYS A 73 20.52 5.09 -0.32
C LYS A 73 20.01 3.72 -0.79
N LYS A 74 20.67 2.63 -0.38
CA LYS A 74 20.21 1.26 -0.69
C LYS A 74 18.91 0.93 0.05
N LYS A 75 18.80 1.29 1.32
CA LYS A 75 17.58 1.08 2.12
C LYS A 75 16.42 1.90 1.60
N ASP A 76 16.64 3.15 1.17
CA ASP A 76 15.61 3.99 0.57
C ASP A 76 15.05 3.38 -0.72
N LYS A 77 15.93 2.87 -1.60
CA LYS A 77 15.50 2.12 -2.79
C LYS A 77 14.64 0.91 -2.42
N LYS A 78 15.04 0.17 -1.37
CA LYS A 78 14.28 -0.98 -0.88
C LYS A 78 12.91 -0.58 -0.32
N ILE A 79 12.83 0.55 0.37
CA ILE A 79 11.57 1.10 0.89
C ILE A 79 10.64 1.45 -0.26
N GLU A 80 11.13 2.10 -1.32
CA GLU A 80 10.32 2.41 -2.49
C GLU A 80 9.85 1.16 -3.24
N GLU A 81 10.71 0.14 -3.40
CA GLU A 81 10.30 -1.16 -3.94
C GLU A 81 9.18 -1.80 -3.11
N LEU A 82 9.33 -1.82 -1.78
CA LEU A 82 8.33 -2.40 -0.89
C LEU A 82 7.01 -1.64 -0.92
N LYS A 83 7.05 -0.30 -0.97
CA LYS A 83 5.83 0.52 -1.15
C LYS A 83 5.12 0.19 -2.45
N MET A 84 5.86 0.02 -3.55
CA MET A 84 5.29 -0.37 -4.84
C MET A 84 4.63 -1.76 -4.77
N GLN A 85 5.29 -2.74 -4.14
CA GLN A 85 4.71 -4.08 -3.92
C GLN A 85 3.44 -4.04 -3.08
N VAL A 86 3.43 -3.26 -1.99
CA VAL A 86 2.24 -3.08 -1.15
C VAL A 86 1.10 -2.42 -1.95
N SER A 87 1.40 -1.43 -2.80
CA SER A 87 0.41 -0.81 -3.67
C SER A 87 -0.19 -1.81 -4.66
N LEU A 88 0.64 -2.61 -5.32
CA LEU A 88 0.20 -3.65 -6.26
C LEU A 88 -0.64 -4.72 -5.56
N LEU A 89 -0.24 -5.15 -4.36
CA LEU A 89 -1.01 -6.10 -3.57
C LEU A 89 -2.36 -5.52 -3.16
N ALA A 90 -2.40 -4.28 -2.65
CA ALA A 90 -3.63 -3.60 -2.29
C ALA A 90 -4.59 -3.48 -3.48
N GLU A 91 -4.07 -3.14 -4.66
CA GLU A 91 -4.83 -3.08 -5.91
C GLU A 91 -5.36 -4.46 -6.33
N SER A 92 -4.53 -5.50 -6.22
CA SER A 92 -4.95 -6.89 -6.51
C SER A 92 -6.04 -7.40 -5.56
N THR A 93 -6.01 -7.00 -4.29
CA THR A 93 -7.04 -7.39 -3.31
C THR A 93 -8.37 -6.68 -3.54
N LYS A 94 -8.35 -5.45 -4.07
CA LYS A 94 -9.55 -4.63 -4.28
C LYS A 94 -10.49 -5.21 -5.35
N ASN A 95 -9.94 -5.91 -6.34
CA ASN A 95 -10.73 -6.58 -7.38
C ASN A 95 -11.23 -7.98 -6.97
N SER A 96 -10.58 -8.61 -5.98
CA SER A 96 -10.92 -9.97 -5.54
C SER A 96 -12.29 -10.06 -4.87
N ASP A 97 -12.69 -9.03 -4.12
CA ASP A 97 -13.93 -9.11 -3.34
C ASP A 97 -15.16 -8.96 -4.24
N THR A 98 -15.12 -8.07 -5.24
CA THR A 98 -16.20 -7.93 -6.22
C THR A 98 -16.40 -9.19 -7.07
N ASP A 99 -15.30 -9.88 -7.42
CA ASP A 99 -15.37 -11.12 -8.19
C ASP A 99 -15.88 -12.28 -7.32
N LYS A 100 -15.46 -12.38 -6.04
CA LYS A 100 -16.05 -13.33 -5.09
C LYS A 100 -17.55 -13.11 -4.90
N PHE A 101 -18.00 -11.86 -4.80
CA PHE A 101 -19.44 -11.58 -4.68
C PHE A 101 -20.21 -11.93 -5.94
N ARG A 102 -19.62 -11.76 -7.13
CA ARG A 102 -20.21 -12.23 -8.40
C ARG A 102 -20.30 -13.75 -8.44
N ASP A 103 -19.25 -14.46 -8.02
CA ASP A 103 -19.24 -15.91 -7.97
C ASP A 103 -20.31 -16.43 -7.00
N ILE A 104 -20.46 -15.82 -5.83
CA ILE A 104 -21.53 -16.15 -4.88
C ILE A 104 -22.91 -15.89 -5.49
N ASP A 105 -23.13 -14.75 -6.14
CA ASP A 105 -24.42 -14.41 -6.76
C ASP A 105 -24.80 -15.40 -7.88
N THR A 106 -23.83 -15.81 -8.70
CA THR A 106 -24.05 -16.84 -9.73
C THR A 106 -24.39 -18.20 -9.10
N GLN A 107 -23.68 -18.61 -8.04
CA GLN A 107 -23.97 -19.87 -7.34
C GLN A 107 -25.35 -19.87 -6.68
N VAL A 108 -25.77 -18.75 -6.09
CA VAL A 108 -27.11 -18.60 -5.49
C VAL A 108 -28.20 -18.74 -6.55
N LYS A 109 -28.02 -18.13 -7.73
CA LYS A 109 -28.97 -18.27 -8.85
C LYS A 109 -29.09 -19.71 -9.34
N VAL A 110 -27.96 -20.41 -9.50
CA VAL A 110 -27.95 -21.83 -9.89
C VAL A 110 -28.66 -22.69 -8.85
N ALA A 111 -28.47 -22.42 -7.56
CA ALA A 111 -29.16 -23.12 -6.48
C ALA A 111 -30.68 -22.86 -6.48
N GLN A 112 -31.10 -21.62 -6.76
CA GLN A 112 -32.53 -21.28 -6.91
C GLN A 112 -33.17 -22.04 -8.07
N GLU A 113 -32.54 -22.03 -9.25
CA GLU A 113 -33.04 -22.76 -10.42
C GLU A 113 -33.12 -24.27 -10.15
N ALA A 114 -32.16 -24.83 -9.40
CA ALA A 114 -32.19 -26.23 -8.99
C ALA A 114 -33.35 -26.52 -8.03
N LEU A 115 -33.59 -25.64 -7.04
CA LEU A 115 -34.71 -25.76 -6.11
C LEU A 115 -36.06 -25.65 -6.83
N GLU A 116 -36.21 -24.72 -7.77
CA GLU A 116 -37.44 -24.59 -8.57
C GLU A 116 -37.71 -25.85 -9.40
N LYS A 117 -36.66 -26.42 -10.01
CA LYS A 117 -36.77 -27.72 -10.72
C LYS A 117 -37.17 -28.85 -9.79
N ILE A 118 -36.65 -28.88 -8.57
CA ILE A 118 -37.05 -29.86 -7.55
C ILE A 118 -38.52 -29.66 -7.21
N ILE A 119 -38.94 -28.45 -6.82
CA ILE A 119 -40.33 -28.13 -6.46
C ILE A 119 -41.31 -28.52 -7.56
N LYS A 120 -40.98 -28.22 -8.82
CA LYS A 120 -41.83 -28.55 -9.97
C LYS A 120 -41.95 -30.04 -10.23
N ASN A 121 -40.94 -30.83 -9.86
CA ASN A 121 -40.91 -32.29 -10.02
C ASN A 121 -41.30 -33.05 -8.75
N ILE A 122 -41.68 -32.35 -7.67
CA ILE A 122 -42.25 -33.01 -6.49
C ILE A 122 -43.64 -33.53 -6.88
N PRO A 123 -43.90 -34.85 -6.83
CA PRO A 123 -45.24 -35.37 -7.05
C PRO A 123 -46.17 -34.87 -5.93
N PRO A 124 -47.44 -34.55 -6.24
CA PRO A 124 -48.39 -34.12 -5.23
C PRO A 124 -48.51 -35.19 -4.14
N ARG A 125 -48.30 -34.81 -2.88
CA ARG A 125 -48.54 -35.72 -1.75
C ARG A 125 -50.05 -35.98 -1.70
N TYR A 126 -50.45 -37.24 -1.76
CA TYR A 126 -51.77 -37.65 -1.34
C TYR A 126 -51.86 -37.35 0.17
N GLU A 127 -52.64 -36.34 0.54
CA GLU A 127 -53.11 -36.21 1.92
C GLU A 127 -53.90 -37.48 2.24
N GLU A 128 -53.54 -38.14 3.35
CA GLU A 128 -54.23 -39.33 3.84
C GLU A 128 -55.71 -38.99 4.08
N LEU A 129 -56.57 -39.48 3.19
CA LEU A 129 -57.97 -39.73 3.49
C LEU A 129 -58.00 -40.80 4.58
N ASP A 130 -58.22 -40.43 5.84
CA ASP A 130 -59.14 -41.12 6.75
C ASP A 130 -59.10 -40.55 8.16
N GLU A 131 -59.73 -39.40 8.36
CA GLU A 131 -60.37 -39.09 9.64
C GLU A 131 -61.75 -38.50 9.40
N LYS A 132 -62.74 -39.36 9.13
CA LYS A 132 -64.14 -39.08 9.44
C LYS A 132 -64.77 -40.24 10.22
N PRO A 133 -65.58 -39.93 11.24
CA PRO A 133 -65.85 -40.83 12.36
C PRO A 133 -66.86 -41.92 12.01
N ILE A 134 -66.66 -43.11 12.56
CA ILE A 134 -67.59 -44.24 12.52
C ILE A 134 -68.82 -43.87 13.37
N LEU A 135 -69.82 -43.24 12.77
CA LEU A 135 -71.15 -43.06 13.36
C LEU A 135 -72.22 -43.21 12.28
N ALA A 136 -72.51 -44.46 11.90
CA ALA A 136 -73.83 -44.97 11.53
C ALA A 136 -73.67 -46.27 10.73
N ARG A 137 -73.76 -47.44 11.38
CA ARG A 137 -74.35 -48.69 10.86
C ARG A 137 -74.02 -49.88 11.77
N SER A 138 -74.65 -49.94 12.94
CA SER A 138 -74.90 -51.22 13.63
C SER A 138 -76.01 -51.10 14.67
N ILE A 139 -77.18 -50.60 14.27
CA ILE A 139 -78.44 -50.85 15.00
C ILE A 139 -79.50 -51.27 13.98
N PHE A 140 -79.25 -52.40 13.33
CA PHE A 140 -80.30 -53.20 12.68
C PHE A 140 -79.73 -54.61 12.56
N LEU A 141 -79.92 -55.42 13.61
CA LEU A 141 -80.00 -56.88 13.60
C LEU A 141 -80.04 -57.39 15.06
N ASN A 142 -81.17 -57.17 15.73
CA ASN A 142 -81.74 -58.18 16.63
C ASN A 142 -83.17 -57.81 17.01
N LYS A 143 -84.11 -58.17 16.14
CA LYS A 143 -85.53 -58.27 16.47
C LYS A 143 -86.10 -59.44 15.68
N LYS A 144 -86.06 -60.66 16.26
CA LYS A 144 -87.11 -61.71 16.21
C LYS A 144 -86.61 -63.10 16.65
N GLY A 145 -87.34 -63.68 17.61
CA GLY A 145 -87.40 -65.12 17.95
C GLY A 145 -86.47 -65.49 19.11
N LYS A 146 -86.92 -66.05 20.23
CA LYS A 146 -88.19 -66.66 20.65
C LYS A 146 -88.27 -66.55 22.18
#